data_AF-A0A524L1B3-F1
#
_entry.id   AF-A0A524L1B3-F1
#
_cell.length_a   1.000
_cell.length_b   1.000
_cell.length_c   1.000
_cell.angle_alpha   90.00
_cell.angle_beta   90.00
_cell.angle_gamma   90.00
#
_symmetry.space_group_name_H-M   'P 1'
#
loop_
_entity.id
_entity.type
_entity.pdbx_description
1 polymer ?
#
loop_
_entity_poly.entity_id
_entity_poly.type
_entity_poly.pdbx_seq_one_letter_code
_entity_poly.pdbx_strand_id
1 'polypeptide(L)'
;MNLPVECEGAPRDLGRDQGQACAASLREAFAAEPLRLRVRLRLGAASGPATELRRELLRHFPRQAETLAGIAAAAAVPLAWLAELQHREVSSTQS
;
A
#
# COMPACT_ATOMS: atom_id res chain seq x y z
N MET A 1 -5.29 20.09 10.02
CA MET A 1 -4.25 20.78 9.23
C MET A 1 -3.47 19.70 8.48
N ASN A 2 -3.57 19.65 7.16
CA ASN A 2 -2.75 18.75 6.33
C ASN A 2 -1.49 19.52 5.93
N LEU A 3 -0.34 19.13 6.47
CA LEU A 3 0.95 19.67 6.05
C LEU A 3 1.42 18.92 4.79
N PRO A 4 1.95 19.62 3.78
CA PRO A 4 2.57 18.97 2.62
C PRO A 4 3.81 18.18 3.06
N VAL A 5 3.99 16.99 2.48
CA VAL A 5 5.17 16.13 2.72
C VAL A 5 6.17 16.40 1.60
N GLU A 6 7.32 16.98 1.93
CA GLU A 6 8.45 17.06 1.01
C GLU A 6 9.02 15.64 0.81
N CYS A 7 9.08 15.20 -0.44
CA CYS A 7 9.57 13.87 -0.81
C CYS A 7 10.70 14.06 -1.83
N GLU A 8 11.90 13.54 -1.55
CA GLU A 8 13.05 13.58 -2.46
C GLU A 8 13.66 12.18 -2.64
N GLY A 9 14.29 11.92 -3.79
CA GLY A 9 15.03 10.67 -4.03
C GLY A 9 14.31 9.65 -4.93
N ALA A 10 14.68 8.37 -4.79
CA ALA A 10 14.13 7.30 -5.62
C ALA A 10 12.64 7.06 -5.29
N PRO A 11 11.83 6.48 -6.20
CA PRO A 11 10.39 6.27 -5.97
C PRO A 11 10.06 5.57 -4.65
N ARG A 12 10.95 4.67 -4.20
CA ARG A 12 10.84 3.98 -2.92
C ARG A 12 11.03 4.90 -1.70
N ASP A 13 11.92 5.88 -1.79
CA ASP A 13 12.17 6.85 -0.72
C ASP A 13 11.00 7.83 -0.61
N LEU A 14 10.49 8.31 -1.75
CA LEU A 14 9.24 9.09 -1.80
C LEU A 14 8.09 8.34 -1.12
N GLY A 15 7.97 7.03 -1.40
CA GLY A 15 6.98 6.18 -0.76
C GLY A 15 7.20 6.02 0.74
N ARG A 16 8.46 5.95 1.18
CA ARG A 16 8.80 5.86 2.60
C ARG A 16 8.35 7.12 3.36
N ASP A 17 8.62 8.29 2.82
CA ASP A 17 8.25 9.58 3.45
C ASP A 17 6.73 9.72 3.56
N GLN A 18 6.01 9.41 2.48
CA GLN A 18 4.55 9.36 2.48
C GLN A 18 4.03 8.36 3.52
N GLY A 19 4.59 7.15 3.52
CA GLY A 19 4.17 6.10 4.45
C GLY A 19 4.45 6.43 5.91
N GLN A 20 5.49 7.23 6.21
CA GLN A 20 5.73 7.76 7.55
C GLN A 20 4.66 8.77 7.96
N ALA A 21 4.33 9.72 7.06
CA ALA A 21 3.35 10.75 7.32
C ALA A 21 1.94 10.18 7.57
N CYS A 22 1.55 9.11 6.87
CA CYS A 22 0.24 8.48 7.03
C CYS A 22 0.26 7.16 7.83
N ALA A 23 1.38 6.82 8.49
CA ALA A 23 1.59 5.54 9.16
C ALA A 23 0.49 5.21 10.17
N ALA A 24 0.08 6.19 10.99
CA ALA A 24 -0.95 5.99 12.01
C ALA A 24 -2.29 5.58 11.38
N SER A 25 -2.76 6.34 10.40
CA SER A 25 -4.03 6.08 9.70
C SER A 25 -4.01 4.76 8.94
N LEU A 26 -2.90 4.42 8.28
CA LEU A 26 -2.77 3.14 7.57
C LEU A 26 -2.78 1.95 8.54
N ARG A 27 -2.10 2.06 9.68
CA ARG A 27 -2.11 1.00 10.70
C ARG A 27 -3.48 0.83 11.34
N GLU A 28 -4.17 1.93 11.60
CA GLU A 28 -5.53 1.92 12.14
C GLU A 28 -6.50 1.26 11.15
N ALA A 29 -6.48 1.68 9.88
CA ALA A 29 -7.29 1.07 8.82
C ALA A 29 -6.99 -0.42 8.66
N PHE A 30 -5.71 -0.82 8.65
CA PHE A 30 -5.35 -2.24 8.59
C PHE A 30 -5.76 -3.00 9.86
N ALA A 31 -5.74 -2.36 11.02
CA ALA A 31 -6.16 -2.97 12.27
C ALA A 31 -7.68 -3.25 12.30
N ALA A 32 -8.47 -2.43 11.61
CA ALA A 32 -9.92 -2.60 11.45
C ALA A 32 -10.30 -3.80 10.56
N GLU A 33 -9.37 -4.33 9.75
CA GLU A 33 -9.61 -5.52 8.94
C GLU A 33 -9.85 -6.78 9.80
N PRO A 34 -10.65 -7.75 9.32
CA PRO A 34 -10.87 -9.00 10.01
C PRO A 34 -9.56 -9.72 10.38
N LEU A 35 -9.46 -10.23 11.61
CA LEU A 35 -8.25 -10.90 12.12
C LEU A 35 -7.71 -11.97 11.16
N ARG A 36 -8.60 -12.79 10.57
CA ARG A 36 -8.25 -13.85 9.61
C ARG A 36 -7.57 -13.27 8.36
N LEU A 37 -8.05 -12.14 7.86
CA LEU A 37 -7.47 -11.47 6.69
C LEU A 37 -6.08 -10.92 7.03
N ARG A 38 -5.93 -10.22 8.16
CA ARG A 38 -4.64 -9.67 8.61
C ARG A 38 -3.57 -10.76 8.76
N VAL A 39 -3.92 -11.91 9.36
CA VAL A 39 -3.01 -13.05 9.52
C VAL A 39 -2.61 -13.60 8.15
N ARG A 40 -3.57 -13.87 7.25
CA ARG A 40 -3.29 -14.37 5.90
C ARG A 40 -2.34 -13.45 5.12
N LEU A 41 -2.60 -12.15 5.14
CA LEU A 41 -1.78 -11.17 4.42
C LEU A 41 -0.36 -11.05 4.98
N ARG A 42 -0.20 -11.12 6.30
CA ARG A 42 1.13 -11.14 6.94
C ARG A 42 1.93 -12.40 6.63
N LEU A 43 1.26 -13.54 6.49
CA LEU A 43 1.89 -14.80 6.09
C LEU A 43 2.18 -14.88 4.58
N GLY A 44 1.93 -13.81 3.81
CA GLY A 44 2.10 -13.82 2.36
C GLY A 44 1.07 -14.69 1.62
N ALA A 45 0.05 -15.21 2.32
CA ALA A 45 -1.05 -15.98 1.75
C ALA A 45 -2.12 -15.06 1.14
N ALA A 46 -1.65 -14.08 0.37
CA ALA A 46 -2.50 -13.28 -0.51
C ALA A 46 -2.87 -14.13 -1.72
N SER A 47 -4.15 -14.12 -2.08
CA SER A 47 -4.69 -14.86 -3.21
C SER A 47 -5.73 -14.01 -3.92
N GLY A 48 -5.90 -14.21 -5.23
CA GLY A 48 -6.91 -13.49 -6.01
C GLY A 48 -6.45 -12.11 -6.50
N PRO A 49 -7.38 -11.17 -6.71
CA PRO A 49 -7.13 -9.92 -7.44
C PRO A 49 -5.96 -9.08 -6.91
N ALA A 50 -5.75 -9.06 -5.59
CA ALA A 50 -4.64 -8.32 -4.98
C ALA A 50 -3.25 -8.85 -5.41
N THR A 51 -3.13 -10.17 -5.65
CA THR A 51 -1.87 -10.78 -6.08
C THR A 51 -1.62 -10.53 -7.57
N GLU A 52 -2.67 -10.56 -8.37
CA GLU A 52 -2.62 -10.25 -9.79
C GLU A 52 -2.25 -8.79 -10.02
N LEU A 53 -2.94 -7.86 -9.36
CA LEU A 53 -2.62 -6.44 -9.41
C LEU A 53 -1.19 -6.16 -8.95
N ARG A 54 -0.69 -6.82 -7.91
CA ARG A 54 0.71 -6.68 -7.49
C ARG A 54 1.67 -7.10 -8.61
N ARG A 55 1.38 -8.20 -9.33
CA ARG A 55 2.21 -8.65 -10.47
C ARG A 55 2.14 -7.65 -11.62
N GLU A 56 0.96 -7.13 -11.91
CA GLU A 56 0.76 -6.12 -12.96
C GLU A 56 1.47 -4.81 -12.64
N LEU A 57 1.35 -4.31 -11.40
CA LEU A 57 2.08 -3.12 -10.94
C LEU A 57 3.59 -3.30 -11.09
N LEU A 58 4.13 -4.45 -10.67
CA LEU A 58 5.56 -4.75 -10.84
C LEU A 58 5.97 -4.81 -12.32
N ARG A 59 5.10 -5.29 -13.21
CA ARG A 59 5.41 -5.50 -14.62
C ARG A 59 5.28 -4.22 -15.46
N HIS A 60 4.25 -3.43 -15.20
CA HIS A 60 3.85 -2.32 -16.06
C HIS A 60 4.11 -0.95 -15.42
N PHE A 61 4.16 -0.88 -14.09
CA PHE A 61 4.31 0.37 -13.35
C PHE A 61 5.40 0.25 -12.25
N PRO A 62 6.65 -0.07 -12.62
CA PRO A 62 7.70 -0.39 -11.65
C PRO A 62 7.97 0.72 -10.65
N ARG A 63 7.93 1.99 -11.08
CA ARG A 63 8.08 3.15 -10.18
C ARG A 63 6.97 3.23 -9.14
N GLN A 64 5.72 2.98 -9.56
CA GLN A 64 4.59 2.96 -8.65
C GLN A 64 4.70 1.79 -7.68
N ALA A 65 5.12 0.62 -8.15
CA ALA A 65 5.36 -0.54 -7.30
C ALA A 65 6.44 -0.27 -6.25
N GLU A 66 7.51 0.44 -6.60
CA GLU A 66 8.55 0.88 -5.67
C GLU A 66 8.02 1.87 -4.63
N THR A 67 7.21 2.85 -5.04
CA THR A 67 6.55 3.79 -4.11
C THR A 67 5.63 3.06 -3.14
N LEU A 68 4.76 2.16 -3.62
CA LEU A 68 3.92 1.35 -2.73
C LEU A 68 4.73 0.50 -1.77
N ALA A 69 5.85 -0.07 -2.22
CA ALA A 69 6.74 -0.85 -1.36
C ALA A 69 7.36 0.03 -0.26
N GLY A 70 7.73 1.29 -0.58
CA GLY A 70 8.17 2.28 0.38
C GLY A 70 7.10 2.60 1.43
N ILE A 71 5.87 2.87 0.99
CA ILE A 71 4.73 3.19 1.87
C ILE A 71 4.45 2.02 2.82
N ALA A 72 4.30 0.82 2.26
CA ALA A 72 3.99 -0.39 3.02
C ALA A 72 5.05 -0.67 4.10
N ALA A 73 6.33 -0.51 3.75
CA ALA A 73 7.44 -0.69 4.68
C ALA A 73 7.42 0.35 5.81
N ALA A 74 7.23 1.64 5.49
CA ALA A 74 7.20 2.72 6.49
C ALA A 74 5.98 2.63 7.43
N ALA A 75 4.81 2.33 6.87
CA ALA A 75 3.58 2.16 7.63
C ALA A 75 3.50 0.82 8.38
N ALA A 76 4.42 -0.12 8.12
CA ALA A 76 4.41 -1.48 8.68
C ALA A 76 3.12 -2.26 8.38
N VAL A 77 2.62 -2.14 7.15
CA VAL A 77 1.43 -2.85 6.65
C VAL A 77 1.80 -3.76 5.46
N PRO A 78 1.06 -4.85 5.21
CA PRO A 78 1.35 -5.71 4.06
C PRO A 78 1.17 -4.98 2.73
N LEU A 79 2.16 -5.07 1.82
CA LEU A 79 2.08 -4.49 0.47
C LEU A 79 0.85 -4.96 -0.31
N ALA A 80 0.47 -6.25 -0.17
CA ALA A 80 -0.70 -6.80 -0.83
C ALA A 80 -2.01 -6.13 -0.38
N TRP A 81 -2.11 -5.75 0.91
CA TRP A 81 -3.25 -5.00 1.43
C TRP A 81 -3.30 -3.60 0.84
N LEU A 82 -2.15 -2.92 0.79
CA LEU A 82 -2.07 -1.56 0.25
C LEU A 82 -2.44 -1.51 -1.25
N ALA A 83 -1.99 -2.50 -2.03
CA ALA A 83 -2.37 -2.63 -3.44
C ALA A 83 -3.87 -2.87 -3.62
N GLU A 84 -4.48 -3.69 -2.76
CA GLU A 84 -5.92 -3.94 -2.79
C GLU A 84 -6.73 -2.70 -2.40
N LEU A 85 -6.29 -1.98 -1.37
CA LEU A 85 -6.90 -0.70 -0.96
C LEU A 85 -6.89 0.30 -2.11
N GLN A 86 -5.74 0.46 -2.78
CA GLN A 86 -5.62 1.34 -3.94
C GLN A 86 -6.52 0.92 -5.11
N HIS A 87 -6.66 -0.39 -5.37
CA HIS A 87 -7.57 -0.87 -6.40
C HIS A 87 -9.01 -0.44 -6.13
N ARG A 88 -9.48 -0.62 -4.89
CA ARG A 88 -10.84 -0.24 -4.47
C ARG A 88 -11.09 1.25 -4.67
N GLU A 89 -10.14 2.09 -4.28
CA GLU A 89 -10.21 3.56 -4.45
C GLU A 89 -10.24 3.99 -5.93
N VAL A 90 -9.41 3.37 -6.77
CA VAL A 90 -9.41 3.65 -8.22
C VAL A 90 -10.72 3.20 -8.86
N SER A 91 -11.23 2.03 -8.47
CA SER A 91 -12.51 1.51 -8.97
C SER A 91 -13.71 2.34 -8.50
N SER A 92 -13.68 2.88 -7.28
CA SER A 92 -14.77 3.72 -6.77
C SER A 92 -14.81 5.12 -7.39
N THR A 93 -13.70 5.61 -7.93
CA THR A 93 -13.61 6.95 -8.56
C THR A 93 -14.07 6.94 -10.03
N GLN A 94 -14.22 5.77 -10.64
CA GLN A 94 -14.65 5.61 -12.04
C GLN A 94 -16.17 5.33 -12.19
N SER A 95 -16.93 5.34 -11.09
CA SER A 95 -18.39 5.22 -11.07
C SER A 95 -19.04 6.56 -10.73
#